data_AF-A0A963KMY1-F1
#
_entry.id   AF-A0A963KMY1-F1
#
_cell.length_a   1.000
_cell.length_b   1.000
_cell.length_c   1.000
_cell.angle_alpha   90.00
_cell.angle_beta   90.00
_cell.angle_gamma   90.00
#
_symmetry.space_group_name_H-M   'P 1'
#
loop_
_entity.id
_entity.type
_entity.pdbx_description
1 polymer ?
#
loop_
_entity_poly.entity_id
_entity_poly.type
_entity_poly.pdbx_seq_one_letter_code
_entity_poly.pdbx_strand_id
1 'polypeptide(L)'
;MNVKAGAWIMAAGLTLASGGPAASSIFNPESFTLENGMQVVVIPNHRAPVVAHWVWYRVGTADSPAGKSGLPHFLEHLMFKATETIPQGEFSKIVARNGGNDNAVTSYDFTAYYQMIARDRLELVMGMEADRMVNLQLTEEAVLPERDVVIEERRSRVDNEPSALLGEQLNAAQFLNHPYRLPVIGWMQEMESYTREDAIAFYRTWYAPNNAILVVAGDITAAELAPMAERTYGRIPSREVPQRQRVGEPPQLAERRIEMRDERVRQPSFVRSYLAPNLSAGDRWQPYALEVLAELFG
;
A
#
# COMPACT_ATOMS: atom_id res chain seq x y z
N MET A 1 27.68 -78.51 -10.70
CA MET A 1 28.06 -77.96 -9.38
C MET A 1 28.64 -76.56 -9.60
N ASN A 2 27.93 -75.55 -9.10
CA ASN A 2 28.30 -74.12 -8.97
C ASN A 2 28.72 -73.33 -10.21
N VAL A 3 27.72 -72.77 -10.91
CA VAL A 3 27.89 -71.55 -11.71
C VAL A 3 27.67 -70.36 -10.77
N LYS A 4 28.72 -69.59 -10.48
CA LYS A 4 28.61 -68.31 -9.74
C LYS A 4 28.19 -67.21 -10.72
N ALA A 5 26.98 -66.70 -10.54
CA ALA A 5 26.55 -65.42 -11.11
C ALA A 5 27.16 -64.27 -10.28
N GLY A 6 27.79 -63.31 -10.94
CA GLY A 6 28.25 -62.04 -10.37
C GLY A 6 27.76 -60.91 -11.26
N ALA A 7 26.82 -60.13 -10.76
CA ALA A 7 26.13 -59.06 -11.46
C ALA A 7 27.05 -57.85 -11.70
N TRP A 8 27.03 -57.31 -12.92
CA TRP A 8 27.58 -55.99 -13.23
C TRP A 8 26.52 -54.93 -12.96
N ILE A 9 26.73 -54.10 -11.94
CA ILE A 9 25.92 -52.90 -11.70
C ILE A 9 26.49 -51.79 -12.60
N MET A 10 25.76 -51.41 -13.65
CA MET A 10 26.00 -50.16 -14.36
C MET A 10 25.52 -49.01 -13.48
N ALA A 11 26.46 -48.21 -12.97
CA ALA A 11 26.15 -46.92 -12.36
C ALA A 11 25.83 -45.91 -13.46
N ALA A 12 24.53 -45.64 -13.67
CA ALA A 12 24.09 -44.50 -14.47
C ALA A 12 24.39 -43.22 -13.69
N GLY A 13 25.42 -42.48 -14.09
CA GLY A 13 25.72 -41.16 -13.56
C GLY A 13 24.61 -40.19 -13.95
N LEU A 14 23.73 -39.86 -13.01
CA LEU A 14 22.78 -38.77 -13.16
C LEU A 14 23.55 -37.45 -13.05
N THR A 15 23.99 -36.91 -14.18
CA THR A 15 24.46 -35.52 -14.26
C THR A 15 23.25 -34.62 -14.02
N LEU A 16 23.08 -34.19 -12.78
CA LEU A 16 22.23 -33.05 -12.43
C LEU A 16 22.85 -31.82 -13.11
N ALA A 17 22.31 -31.44 -14.26
CA ALA A 17 22.57 -30.14 -14.83
C ALA A 17 22.07 -29.11 -13.82
N SER A 18 23.00 -28.44 -13.14
CA SER A 18 22.71 -27.26 -12.33
C SER A 18 22.22 -26.16 -13.26
N GLY A 19 20.91 -26.10 -13.50
CA GLY A 19 20.29 -24.91 -14.04
C GLY A 19 20.60 -23.78 -13.07
N GLY A 20 21.46 -22.85 -13.48
CA GLY A 20 21.61 -21.58 -12.77
C GLY A 20 20.23 -20.92 -12.63
N PRO A 21 20.02 -20.05 -11.64
CA PRO A 21 18.75 -19.36 -11.50
C PRO A 21 18.45 -18.67 -12.83
N ALA A 22 17.44 -19.16 -13.53
CA ALA A 22 16.87 -18.43 -14.63
C ALA A 22 16.35 -17.14 -14.00
N ALA A 23 17.08 -16.05 -14.16
CA ALA A 23 16.53 -14.72 -13.97
C ALA A 23 15.48 -14.54 -15.08
N SER A 24 14.32 -15.16 -14.92
CA SER A 24 13.15 -14.78 -15.68
C SER A 24 12.82 -13.38 -15.20
N SER A 25 13.28 -12.38 -15.93
CA SER A 25 12.86 -11.01 -15.71
C SER A 25 11.39 -10.93 -16.11
N ILE A 26 10.51 -11.18 -15.14
CA ILE A 26 9.07 -11.11 -15.33
C ILE A 26 8.75 -9.64 -15.64
N PHE A 27 8.31 -9.38 -16.88
CA PHE A 27 7.88 -8.10 -17.44
C PHE A 27 8.92 -6.96 -17.61
N ASN A 28 10.21 -7.18 -17.35
CA ASN A 28 11.30 -6.20 -17.61
C ASN A 28 10.96 -4.75 -17.20
N PRO A 29 10.78 -4.46 -15.90
CA PRO A 29 10.46 -3.09 -15.47
C PRO A 29 11.59 -2.12 -15.81
N GLU A 30 11.23 -0.92 -16.25
CA GLU A 30 12.13 0.21 -16.47
C GLU A 30 11.82 1.31 -15.45
N SER A 31 12.84 2.03 -14.99
CA SER A 31 12.66 3.09 -14.00
C SER A 31 13.49 4.32 -14.31
N PHE A 32 12.93 5.50 -14.04
CA PHE A 32 13.62 6.78 -14.11
C PHE A 32 13.10 7.72 -13.02
N THR A 33 13.78 8.85 -12.83
CA THR A 33 13.40 9.87 -11.84
C THR A 33 13.27 11.21 -12.54
N LEU A 34 12.15 11.90 -12.35
CA LEU A 34 11.94 13.25 -12.87
C LEU A 34 12.83 14.25 -12.11
N GLU A 35 13.06 15.43 -12.68
CA GLU A 35 13.91 16.47 -12.05
C GLU A 35 13.42 16.89 -10.65
N ASN A 36 12.11 16.83 -10.40
CA ASN A 36 11.49 17.14 -9.11
C ASN A 36 11.58 16.00 -8.07
N GLY A 37 12.30 14.92 -8.39
CA GLY A 37 12.54 13.78 -7.49
C GLY A 37 11.45 12.70 -7.51
N MET A 38 10.38 12.84 -8.30
CA MET A 38 9.39 11.76 -8.44
C MET A 38 9.97 10.57 -9.16
N GLN A 39 9.85 9.39 -8.55
CA GLN A 39 10.25 8.14 -9.17
C GLN A 39 9.16 7.64 -10.11
N VAL A 40 9.56 7.09 -11.25
CA VAL A 40 8.65 6.51 -12.24
C VAL A 40 9.10 5.09 -12.53
N VAL A 41 8.16 4.16 -12.51
CA VAL A 41 8.35 2.75 -12.85
C VAL A 41 7.37 2.38 -13.96
N VAL A 42 7.89 1.78 -15.03
CA VAL A 42 7.11 1.33 -16.18
C VAL A 42 7.26 -0.17 -16.31
N ILE A 43 6.13 -0.86 -16.51
CA ILE A 43 6.09 -2.31 -16.69
C ILE A 43 5.38 -2.59 -18.03
N PRO A 44 6.15 -2.67 -19.15
CA PRO A 44 5.57 -2.85 -20.48
C PRO A 44 4.83 -4.19 -20.62
N ASN A 45 3.59 -4.14 -21.10
CA ASN A 45 2.75 -5.30 -21.37
C ASN A 45 1.70 -4.97 -22.45
N HIS A 46 1.99 -5.35 -23.69
CA HIS A 46 1.18 -5.02 -24.88
C HIS A 46 0.07 -6.03 -25.19
N ARG A 47 -0.41 -6.80 -24.20
CA ARG A 47 -1.43 -7.85 -24.42
C ARG A 47 -2.83 -7.29 -24.66
N ALA A 48 -3.12 -6.09 -24.17
CA ALA A 48 -4.37 -5.39 -24.35
C ALA A 48 -4.11 -3.87 -24.27
N PRO A 49 -4.87 -3.02 -24.99
CA PRO A 49 -4.66 -1.57 -25.04
C PRO A 49 -5.16 -0.85 -23.77
N VAL A 50 -4.73 -1.33 -22.61
CA VAL A 50 -5.10 -0.84 -21.28
C VAL A 50 -3.86 -0.65 -20.44
N VAL A 51 -3.96 0.24 -19.45
CA VAL A 51 -2.90 0.52 -18.48
C VAL A 51 -3.48 0.56 -17.07
N ALA A 52 -2.71 0.03 -16.12
CA ALA A 52 -2.85 0.31 -14.71
C ALA A 52 -1.92 1.47 -14.37
N HIS A 53 -2.51 2.60 -13.99
CA HIS A 53 -1.82 3.81 -13.54
C HIS A 53 -1.94 3.90 -12.02
N TRP A 54 -0.83 3.98 -11.31
CA TRP A 54 -0.79 4.08 -9.85
C TRP A 54 0.11 5.22 -9.40
N VAL A 55 -0.34 5.97 -8.40
CA VAL A 55 0.47 6.94 -7.66
C VAL A 55 0.57 6.45 -6.21
N TRP A 56 1.77 6.08 -5.81
CA TRP A 56 2.08 5.61 -4.45
C TRP A 56 2.73 6.73 -3.66
N TYR A 57 2.06 7.23 -2.63
CA TYR A 57 2.68 8.14 -1.67
C TYR A 57 3.33 7.33 -0.56
N ARG A 58 4.58 7.66 -0.22
CA ARG A 58 5.36 6.99 0.83
C ARG A 58 4.90 7.43 2.23
N VAL A 59 3.60 7.44 2.49
CA VAL A 59 3.03 7.88 3.78
C VAL A 59 1.85 6.98 4.11
N GLY A 60 1.77 6.49 5.33
CA GLY A 60 0.63 5.69 5.79
C GLY A 60 0.34 5.90 7.27
N THR A 61 -0.45 5.01 7.88
CA THR A 61 -0.84 5.10 9.29
C THR A 61 0.35 5.17 10.25
N ALA A 62 1.50 4.61 9.87
CA ALA A 62 2.71 4.71 10.66
C ALA A 62 3.26 6.15 10.79
N ASP A 63 2.83 7.06 9.92
CA ASP A 63 3.15 8.50 9.91
C ASP A 63 2.04 9.37 10.53
N SER A 64 1.00 8.77 11.12
CA SER A 64 -0.06 9.51 11.81
C SER A 64 0.51 10.39 12.93
N PRO A 65 0.06 11.67 13.04
CA PRO A 65 0.34 12.49 14.21
C PRO A 65 -0.17 11.83 15.49
N ALA A 66 0.45 12.16 16.62
CA ALA A 66 0.01 11.66 17.92
C ALA A 66 -1.45 12.08 18.19
N GLY A 67 -2.29 11.13 18.61
CA GLY A 67 -3.73 11.37 18.83
C GLY A 67 -4.57 11.50 17.55
N LYS A 68 -4.00 11.16 16.38
CA LYS A 68 -4.65 11.25 15.06
C LYS A 68 -4.36 10.00 14.20
N SER A 69 -4.40 8.81 14.82
CA SER A 69 -4.31 7.53 14.10
C SER A 69 -5.42 7.44 13.07
N GLY A 70 -5.11 7.00 11.85
CA GLY A 70 -6.09 6.90 10.75
C GLY A 70 -6.27 8.17 9.90
N LEU A 71 -5.60 9.27 10.25
CA LEU A 71 -5.58 10.49 9.44
C LEU A 71 -5.16 10.27 7.97
N PRO A 72 -4.21 9.38 7.62
CA PRO A 72 -3.87 9.09 6.22
C PRO A 72 -5.04 8.47 5.44
N HIS A 73 -5.77 7.54 6.06
CA HIS A 73 -6.97 6.95 5.49
C HIS A 73 -8.09 7.99 5.35
N PHE A 74 -8.24 8.87 6.33
CA PHE A 74 -9.18 9.99 6.20
C PHE A 74 -8.81 10.92 5.02
N LEU A 75 -7.53 11.24 4.85
CA LEU A 75 -7.10 12.03 3.69
C LEU A 75 -7.33 11.30 2.37
N GLU A 76 -7.20 9.96 2.33
CA GLU A 76 -7.52 9.14 1.16
C GLU A 76 -8.95 9.40 0.66
N HIS A 77 -9.92 9.40 1.56
CA HIS A 77 -11.31 9.74 1.23
C HIS A 77 -11.45 11.18 0.72
N LEU A 78 -10.75 12.11 1.36
CA LEU A 78 -10.79 13.51 0.99
C LEU A 78 -10.15 13.79 -0.39
N MET A 79 -9.25 12.92 -0.87
CA MET A 79 -8.63 13.02 -2.21
C MET A 79 -9.59 12.73 -3.36
N PHE A 80 -10.84 12.34 -3.08
CA PHE A 80 -11.95 12.24 -4.05
C PHE A 80 -12.94 13.41 -3.98
N LYS A 81 -12.64 14.42 -3.16
CA LYS A 81 -13.40 15.68 -3.13
C LYS A 81 -13.02 16.55 -4.32
N ALA A 82 -13.04 17.87 -4.16
CA ALA A 82 -12.76 18.78 -5.25
C ALA A 82 -11.27 19.11 -5.34
N THR A 83 -10.83 19.44 -6.54
CA THR A 83 -9.64 20.27 -6.78
C THR A 83 -10.08 21.61 -7.37
N GLU A 84 -9.14 22.46 -7.74
CA GLU A 84 -9.46 23.68 -8.51
C GLU A 84 -10.12 23.38 -9.86
N THR A 85 -9.78 22.25 -10.49
CA THR A 85 -10.23 21.93 -11.86
C THR A 85 -11.25 20.79 -11.92
N ILE A 86 -11.34 19.97 -10.89
CA ILE A 86 -12.23 18.80 -10.82
C ILE A 86 -13.23 19.02 -9.68
N PRO A 87 -14.54 19.19 -9.98
CA PRO A 87 -15.56 19.34 -8.95
C PRO A 87 -15.69 18.09 -8.07
N GLN A 88 -16.22 18.29 -6.85
CA GLN A 88 -16.47 17.20 -5.92
C GLN A 88 -17.32 16.10 -6.56
N GLY A 89 -16.85 14.85 -6.41
CA GLY A 89 -17.55 13.68 -6.94
C GLY A 89 -17.47 13.51 -8.46
N GLU A 90 -16.70 14.34 -9.17
CA GLU A 90 -16.48 14.17 -10.61
C GLU A 90 -15.25 13.32 -10.94
N PHE A 91 -14.24 13.19 -10.06
CA PHE A 91 -13.03 12.41 -10.35
C PHE A 91 -13.36 10.99 -10.85
N SER A 92 -14.01 10.17 -10.03
CA SER A 92 -14.37 8.79 -10.39
C SER A 92 -15.39 8.72 -11.54
N LYS A 93 -16.28 9.72 -11.67
CA LYS A 93 -17.21 9.79 -12.81
C LYS A 93 -16.50 10.05 -14.12
N ILE A 94 -15.47 10.90 -14.14
CA ILE A 94 -14.65 11.16 -15.33
C ILE A 94 -13.93 9.86 -15.73
N VAL A 95 -13.35 9.14 -14.78
CA VAL A 95 -12.71 7.83 -15.04
C VAL A 95 -13.73 6.85 -15.62
N ALA A 96 -14.89 6.70 -14.98
CA ALA A 96 -15.95 5.80 -15.44
C ALA A 96 -16.50 6.16 -16.84
N ARG A 97 -16.72 7.45 -17.15
CA ARG A 97 -17.14 7.92 -18.48
C ARG A 97 -16.12 7.60 -19.57
N ASN A 98 -14.84 7.42 -19.20
CA ASN A 98 -13.77 7.00 -20.08
C ASN A 98 -13.53 5.47 -20.06
N GLY A 99 -14.48 4.70 -19.51
CA GLY A 99 -14.42 3.24 -19.49
C GLY A 99 -13.39 2.66 -18.52
N GLY A 100 -12.87 3.47 -17.59
CA GLY A 100 -11.96 3.03 -16.55
C GLY A 100 -12.65 2.70 -15.24
N ASN A 101 -11.88 2.18 -14.30
CA ASN A 101 -12.22 2.16 -12.88
C ASN A 101 -11.09 2.78 -12.06
N ASP A 102 -11.42 3.25 -10.87
CA ASP A 102 -10.50 3.87 -9.94
C ASP A 102 -10.78 3.41 -8.52
N ASN A 103 -9.73 3.43 -7.70
CA ASN A 103 -9.86 3.28 -6.26
C ASN A 103 -8.60 3.82 -5.57
N ALA A 104 -8.59 3.73 -4.24
CA ALA A 104 -7.43 3.99 -3.42
C ALA A 104 -7.29 2.94 -2.32
N VAL A 105 -6.14 2.96 -1.66
CA VAL A 105 -5.84 2.11 -0.52
C VAL A 105 -4.80 2.76 0.37
N THR A 106 -5.06 2.77 1.67
CA THR A 106 -4.11 3.15 2.71
C THR A 106 -3.68 1.91 3.49
N SER A 107 -2.39 1.86 3.80
CA SER A 107 -1.77 0.87 4.67
C SER A 107 -0.92 1.58 5.72
N TYR A 108 -0.13 0.82 6.46
CA TYR A 108 0.78 1.37 7.46
C TYR A 108 1.85 2.28 6.85
N ASP A 109 2.37 1.95 5.67
CA ASP A 109 3.55 2.63 5.10
C ASP A 109 3.27 3.45 3.83
N PHE A 110 2.09 3.32 3.25
CA PHE A 110 1.73 4.00 2.02
C PHE A 110 0.23 4.30 1.93
N THR A 111 -0.08 5.27 1.09
CA THR A 111 -1.40 5.50 0.53
C THR A 111 -1.22 5.52 -0.98
N ALA A 112 -1.97 4.68 -1.68
CA ALA A 112 -1.88 4.54 -3.12
C ALA A 112 -3.23 4.80 -3.77
N TYR A 113 -3.18 5.44 -4.93
CA TYR A 113 -4.35 5.70 -5.75
C TYR A 113 -4.11 5.12 -7.12
N TYR A 114 -5.15 4.56 -7.74
CA TYR A 114 -4.99 3.93 -9.04
C TYR A 114 -6.20 4.09 -9.95
N GLN A 115 -5.91 3.95 -11.24
CA GLN A 115 -6.89 3.84 -12.29
C GLN A 115 -6.49 2.72 -13.24
N MET A 116 -7.43 1.84 -13.58
CA MET A 116 -7.29 0.96 -14.75
C MET A 116 -8.10 1.58 -15.88
N ILE A 117 -7.45 1.91 -16.99
CA ILE A 117 -8.06 2.69 -18.07
C ILE A 117 -7.46 2.33 -19.43
N ALA A 118 -8.16 2.70 -20.51
CA ALA A 118 -7.64 2.59 -21.86
C ALA A 118 -6.35 3.40 -22.03
N ARG A 119 -5.38 2.83 -22.77
CA ARG A 119 -4.06 3.42 -23.03
C ARG A 119 -4.11 4.85 -23.55
N ASP A 120 -5.08 5.16 -24.41
CA ASP A 120 -5.28 6.49 -25.02
C ASP A 120 -5.92 7.52 -24.07
N ARG A 121 -6.20 7.13 -22.81
CA ARG A 121 -6.67 8.00 -21.73
C ARG A 121 -5.68 8.12 -20.57
N LEU A 122 -4.48 7.56 -20.70
CA LEU A 122 -3.44 7.65 -19.67
C LEU A 122 -3.11 9.10 -19.29
N GLU A 123 -2.88 9.97 -20.27
CA GLU A 123 -2.52 11.37 -20.00
C GLU A 123 -3.66 12.16 -19.30
N LEU A 124 -4.92 11.75 -19.51
CA LEU A 124 -6.07 12.31 -18.78
C LEU A 124 -5.96 12.02 -17.27
N VAL A 125 -5.79 10.74 -16.89
CA VAL A 125 -5.72 10.36 -15.47
C VAL A 125 -4.43 10.84 -14.80
N MET A 126 -3.31 10.90 -15.54
CA MET A 126 -2.08 11.53 -15.05
C MET A 126 -2.28 13.01 -14.76
N GLY A 127 -3.01 13.73 -15.62
CA GLY A 127 -3.37 15.12 -15.38
C GLY A 127 -4.24 15.30 -14.15
N MET A 128 -5.25 14.45 -13.98
CA MET A 128 -6.16 14.50 -12.81
C MET A 128 -5.42 14.21 -11.50
N GLU A 129 -4.50 13.24 -11.50
CA GLU A 129 -3.69 12.86 -10.35
C GLU A 129 -2.64 13.92 -10.00
N ALA A 130 -1.99 14.50 -11.02
CA ALA A 130 -1.10 15.64 -10.84
C ALA A 130 -1.85 16.86 -10.27
N ASP A 131 -3.08 17.11 -10.72
CA ASP A 131 -3.92 18.19 -10.18
C ASP A 131 -4.24 17.97 -8.70
N ARG A 132 -4.75 16.80 -8.31
CA ARG A 132 -5.06 16.54 -6.90
C ARG A 132 -3.83 16.34 -5.99
N MET A 133 -2.64 16.16 -6.56
CA MET A 133 -1.38 16.15 -5.80
C MET A 133 -1.03 17.53 -5.22
N VAL A 134 -1.49 18.62 -5.85
CA VAL A 134 -1.18 19.99 -5.40
C VAL A 134 -2.39 20.90 -5.17
N ASN A 135 -3.52 20.68 -5.85
CA ASN A 135 -4.64 21.62 -5.88
C ASN A 135 -5.91 21.10 -5.18
N LEU A 136 -5.77 20.15 -4.24
CA LEU A 136 -6.90 19.65 -3.47
C LEU A 136 -7.60 20.76 -2.67
N GLN A 137 -8.92 20.86 -2.83
CA GLN A 137 -9.77 21.84 -2.17
C GLN A 137 -10.54 21.19 -1.02
N LEU A 138 -10.05 21.40 0.20
CA LEU A 138 -10.66 20.91 1.43
C LEU A 138 -11.43 22.05 2.09
N THR A 139 -12.74 22.13 1.86
CA THR A 139 -13.64 23.03 2.59
C THR A 139 -14.27 22.30 3.78
N GLU A 140 -14.77 23.03 4.79
CA GLU A 140 -15.40 22.38 5.94
C GLU A 140 -16.63 21.55 5.54
N GLU A 141 -17.39 22.05 4.56
CA GLU A 141 -18.59 21.40 4.01
C GLU A 141 -18.26 20.09 3.28
N ALA A 142 -17.02 19.93 2.79
CA ALA A 142 -16.56 18.69 2.19
C ALA A 142 -15.93 17.74 3.22
N VAL A 143 -15.23 18.28 4.22
CA VAL A 143 -14.43 17.51 5.18
C VAL A 143 -15.30 16.88 6.26
N LEU A 144 -16.18 17.65 6.92
CA LEU A 144 -16.92 17.15 8.08
C LEU A 144 -17.90 16.03 7.72
N PRO A 145 -18.68 16.11 6.61
CA PRO A 145 -19.52 14.99 6.22
C PRO A 145 -18.72 13.73 5.86
N GLU A 146 -17.52 13.89 5.30
CA GLU A 146 -16.68 12.74 4.98
C GLU A 146 -16.11 12.09 6.24
N ARG A 147 -15.83 12.86 7.30
CA ARG A 147 -15.45 12.30 8.59
C ARG A 147 -16.55 11.37 9.11
N ASP A 148 -17.81 11.79 9.00
CA ASP A 148 -18.95 10.97 9.42
C ASP A 148 -19.07 9.70 8.55
N VAL A 149 -18.80 9.78 7.24
CA VAL A 149 -18.75 8.60 6.35
C VAL A 149 -17.67 7.60 6.79
N VAL A 150 -16.45 8.06 7.11
CA VAL A 150 -15.37 7.17 7.57
C VAL A 150 -15.68 6.59 8.96
N ILE A 151 -16.38 7.33 9.82
CA ILE A 151 -16.89 6.79 11.09
C ILE A 151 -17.90 5.67 10.86
N GLU A 152 -18.83 5.82 9.91
CA GLU A 152 -19.75 4.74 9.55
C GLU A 152 -19.04 3.54 8.91
N GLU A 153 -17.99 3.78 8.13
CA GLU A 153 -17.15 2.71 7.61
C GLU A 153 -16.48 1.93 8.74
N ARG A 154 -15.93 2.62 9.76
CA ARG A 154 -15.37 1.96 10.95
C ARG A 154 -16.42 1.12 11.66
N ARG A 155 -17.62 1.66 11.87
CA ARG A 155 -18.72 0.91 12.50
C ARG A 155 -19.05 -0.34 11.71
N SER A 156 -19.10 -0.22 10.38
CA SER A 156 -19.43 -1.32 9.47
C SER A 156 -18.34 -2.39 9.41
N ARG A 157 -17.07 -2.00 9.22
CA ARG A 157 -15.95 -2.91 8.94
C ARG A 157 -15.25 -3.44 10.19
N VAL A 158 -15.30 -2.70 11.30
CA VAL A 158 -14.60 -3.05 12.54
C VAL A 158 -15.59 -3.29 13.67
N ASP A 159 -16.34 -2.27 14.09
CA ASP A 159 -17.11 -2.36 15.33
C ASP A 159 -18.26 -3.42 15.26
N ASN A 160 -18.80 -3.63 14.05
CA ASN A 160 -19.82 -4.65 13.79
C ASN A 160 -19.26 -6.08 13.60
N GLU A 161 -17.94 -6.26 13.54
CA GLU A 161 -17.29 -7.53 13.22
C GLU A 161 -16.34 -7.97 14.37
N PRO A 162 -16.74 -8.94 15.20
CA PRO A 162 -15.94 -9.37 16.35
C PRO A 162 -14.51 -9.82 16.01
N SER A 163 -14.25 -10.42 14.84
CA SER A 163 -12.90 -10.85 14.49
C SER A 163 -11.96 -9.68 14.18
N ALA A 164 -12.49 -8.59 13.61
CA ALA A 164 -11.79 -7.35 13.32
C ALA A 164 -11.50 -6.58 14.61
N LEU A 165 -12.45 -6.52 15.54
CA LEU A 165 -12.21 -5.99 16.89
C LEU A 165 -11.09 -6.76 17.59
N LEU A 166 -11.13 -8.10 17.56
CA LEU A 166 -10.07 -8.92 18.14
C LEU A 166 -8.71 -8.68 17.45
N GLY A 167 -8.69 -8.60 16.12
CA GLY A 167 -7.49 -8.31 15.34
C GLY A 167 -6.89 -6.94 15.65
N GLU A 168 -7.73 -5.91 15.79
CA GLU A 168 -7.32 -4.56 16.18
C GLU A 168 -6.67 -4.56 17.58
N GLN A 169 -7.32 -5.20 18.56
CA GLN A 169 -6.75 -5.33 19.91
C GLN A 169 -5.45 -6.13 19.94
N LEU A 170 -5.38 -7.22 19.15
CA LEU A 170 -4.18 -8.04 19.03
C LEU A 170 -3.02 -7.25 18.44
N ASN A 171 -3.24 -6.50 17.35
CA ASN A 171 -2.22 -5.64 16.74
C ASN A 171 -1.75 -4.54 17.71
N ALA A 172 -2.69 -3.90 18.42
CA ALA A 172 -2.37 -2.88 19.41
C ALA A 172 -1.52 -3.43 20.57
N ALA A 173 -1.81 -4.66 21.03
CA ALA A 173 -1.02 -5.30 22.07
C ALA A 173 0.29 -5.93 21.57
N GLN A 174 0.40 -6.26 20.29
CA GLN A 174 1.62 -6.82 19.69
C GLN A 174 2.76 -5.80 19.66
N PHE A 175 2.45 -4.52 19.52
CA PHE A 175 3.43 -3.44 19.41
C PHE A 175 3.25 -2.43 20.56
N LEU A 176 4.18 -2.41 21.51
CA LEU A 176 4.16 -1.45 22.62
C LEU A 176 4.57 -0.05 22.19
N ASN A 177 5.44 0.08 21.19
CA ASN A 177 6.01 1.36 20.78
C ASN A 177 5.91 1.60 19.27
N HIS A 178 6.08 0.55 18.47
CA HIS A 178 6.05 0.70 17.01
C HIS A 178 4.67 1.18 16.52
N PRO A 179 4.60 2.11 15.55
CA PRO A 179 3.33 2.72 15.14
C PRO A 179 2.38 1.76 14.41
N TYR A 180 2.82 0.55 14.07
CA TYR A 180 1.94 -0.52 13.57
C TYR A 180 0.89 -0.99 14.61
N ARG A 181 1.01 -0.55 15.87
CA ARG A 181 -0.06 -0.70 16.88
C ARG A 181 -1.32 0.09 16.55
N LEU A 182 -1.23 1.10 15.69
CA LEU A 182 -2.33 2.00 15.35
C LEU A 182 -3.24 1.34 14.29
N PRO A 183 -4.57 1.34 14.45
CA PRO A 183 -5.47 0.85 13.42
C PRO A 183 -5.41 1.75 12.18
N VAL A 184 -5.39 1.15 10.99
CA VAL A 184 -5.28 1.90 9.73
C VAL A 184 -6.43 2.89 9.55
N ILE A 185 -7.66 2.48 9.92
CA ILE A 185 -8.85 3.31 9.87
C ILE A 185 -8.88 4.41 10.95
N GLY A 186 -8.11 4.22 12.04
CA GLY A 186 -8.04 5.12 13.19
C GLY A 186 -8.89 4.69 14.39
N TRP A 187 -8.51 5.16 15.58
CA TRP A 187 -9.31 4.97 16.79
C TRP A 187 -10.54 5.89 16.78
N MET A 188 -11.71 5.37 17.17
CA MET A 188 -12.98 6.11 17.08
C MET A 188 -12.92 7.52 17.70
N GLN A 189 -12.43 7.63 18.94
CA GLN A 189 -12.33 8.91 19.65
C GLN A 189 -11.34 9.89 19.00
N GLU A 190 -10.33 9.40 18.30
CA GLU A 190 -9.39 10.23 17.56
C GLU A 190 -10.02 10.68 16.24
N MET A 191 -10.74 9.79 15.56
CA MET A 191 -11.48 10.08 14.32
C MET A 191 -12.54 11.18 14.52
N GLU A 192 -13.32 11.09 15.60
CA GLU A 192 -14.31 12.11 15.96
C GLU A 192 -13.68 13.50 16.17
N SER A 193 -12.39 13.55 16.53
CA SER A 193 -11.66 14.79 16.77
C SER A 193 -11.01 15.40 15.51
N TYR A 194 -11.08 14.73 14.35
CA TYR A 194 -10.43 15.24 13.14
C TYR A 194 -11.01 16.59 12.73
N THR A 195 -10.10 17.48 12.36
CA THR A 195 -10.40 18.81 11.83
C THR A 195 -9.97 18.93 10.37
N ARG A 196 -10.48 19.95 9.69
CA ARG A 196 -10.02 20.32 8.34
C ARG A 196 -8.54 20.68 8.33
N GLU A 197 -8.08 21.35 9.37
CA GLU A 197 -6.70 21.80 9.52
C GLU A 197 -5.76 20.62 9.66
N ASP A 198 -6.17 19.55 10.38
CA ASP A 198 -5.42 18.30 10.46
C ASP A 198 -5.19 17.71 9.05
N ALA A 199 -6.26 17.60 8.24
CA ALA A 199 -6.18 17.06 6.89
C ALA A 199 -5.32 17.91 5.95
N ILE A 200 -5.48 19.24 5.99
CA ILE A 200 -4.68 20.18 5.18
C ILE A 200 -3.20 20.13 5.57
N ALA A 201 -2.91 20.11 6.87
CA ALA A 201 -1.53 20.03 7.37
C ALA A 201 -0.89 18.71 6.93
N PHE A 202 -1.61 17.60 7.05
CA PHE A 202 -1.13 16.28 6.65
C PHE A 202 -0.86 16.20 5.14
N TYR A 203 -1.81 16.66 4.32
CA TYR A 203 -1.66 16.75 2.86
C TYR A 203 -0.46 17.61 2.47
N ARG A 204 -0.32 18.80 3.07
CA ARG A 204 0.79 19.72 2.76
C ARG A 204 2.16 19.18 3.12
N THR A 205 2.23 18.34 4.16
CA THR A 205 3.47 17.76 4.68
C THR A 205 3.94 16.58 3.82
N TRP A 206 3.02 15.72 3.38
CA TRP A 206 3.41 14.41 2.85
C TRP A 206 3.15 14.21 1.35
N TYR A 207 2.22 14.95 0.73
CA TYR A 207 1.83 14.71 -0.65
C TYR A 207 2.68 15.53 -1.62
N ALA A 208 3.87 15.07 -1.96
CA ALA A 208 4.80 15.78 -2.84
C ALA A 208 5.41 14.81 -3.87
N PRO A 209 5.84 15.29 -5.06
CA PRO A 209 6.41 14.43 -6.09
C PRO A 209 7.64 13.64 -5.59
N ASN A 210 8.53 14.29 -4.83
CA ASN A 210 9.69 13.67 -4.20
C ASN A 210 9.35 12.69 -3.04
N ASN A 211 8.08 12.54 -2.68
CA ASN A 211 7.58 11.53 -1.74
C ASN A 211 6.59 10.55 -2.41
N ALA A 212 6.53 10.54 -3.75
CA ALA A 212 5.63 9.72 -4.53
C ALA A 212 6.37 8.86 -5.57
N ILE A 213 5.74 7.77 -5.97
CA ILE A 213 6.18 6.90 -7.06
C ILE A 213 5.02 6.73 -8.04
N LEU A 214 5.26 7.08 -9.30
CA LEU A 214 4.35 6.75 -10.41
C LEU A 214 4.69 5.35 -10.88
N VAL A 215 3.71 4.44 -10.88
CA VAL A 215 3.86 3.10 -11.46
C VAL A 215 2.83 2.94 -12.57
N VAL A 216 3.29 2.65 -13.79
CA VAL A 216 2.41 2.40 -14.94
C VAL A 216 2.73 1.04 -15.54
N ALA A 217 1.75 0.16 -15.58
CA ALA A 217 1.87 -1.18 -16.16
C ALA A 217 0.82 -1.38 -17.26
N GLY A 218 1.20 -1.91 -18.43
CA GLY A 218 0.27 -2.14 -19.53
C GLY A 218 0.84 -1.77 -20.90
N ASP A 219 -0.02 -1.41 -21.84
CA ASP A 219 0.34 -1.10 -23.24
C ASP A 219 1.05 0.26 -23.36
N ILE A 220 2.26 0.35 -22.80
CA ILE A 220 3.06 1.57 -22.76
C ILE A 220 4.55 1.23 -22.63
N THR A 221 5.40 2.05 -23.21
CA THR A 221 6.86 1.99 -23.05
C THR A 221 7.38 3.15 -22.19
N ALA A 222 8.58 3.03 -21.63
CA ALA A 222 9.20 4.12 -20.87
C ALA A 222 9.38 5.39 -21.73
N ALA A 223 9.72 5.22 -23.01
CA ALA A 223 9.90 6.32 -23.96
C ALA A 223 8.59 7.10 -24.23
N GLU A 224 7.44 6.43 -24.21
CA GLU A 224 6.13 7.06 -24.34
C GLU A 224 5.67 7.73 -23.04
N LEU A 225 5.94 7.09 -21.88
CA LEU A 225 5.49 7.61 -20.59
C LEU A 225 6.28 8.83 -20.13
N ALA A 226 7.61 8.83 -20.29
CA ALA A 226 8.49 9.90 -19.82
C ALA A 226 7.99 11.32 -20.19
N PRO A 227 7.68 11.64 -21.46
CA PRO A 227 7.20 12.97 -21.81
C PRO A 227 5.82 13.30 -21.22
N MET A 228 4.95 12.31 -20.98
CA MET A 228 3.66 12.53 -20.30
C MET A 228 3.88 12.85 -18.81
N ALA A 229 4.78 12.11 -18.15
CA ALA A 229 5.14 12.32 -16.75
C ALA A 229 5.78 13.70 -16.53
N GLU A 230 6.66 14.13 -17.43
CA GLU A 230 7.27 15.47 -17.37
C GLU A 230 6.23 16.60 -17.57
N ARG A 231 5.28 16.43 -18.49
CA ARG A 231 4.23 17.44 -18.73
C ARG A 231 3.22 17.56 -17.58
N THR A 232 3.03 16.50 -16.80
CA THR A 232 2.07 16.43 -15.70
C THR A 232 2.78 16.61 -14.37
N TYR A 233 3.28 15.52 -13.79
CA TYR A 233 3.94 15.51 -12.49
C TYR A 233 5.25 16.30 -12.47
N GLY A 234 6.04 16.29 -13.54
CA GLY A 234 7.35 16.97 -13.60
C GLY A 234 7.27 18.49 -13.39
N ARG A 235 6.10 19.10 -13.66
CA ARG A 235 5.84 20.53 -13.42
C ARG A 235 5.58 20.88 -11.96
N ILE A 236 5.33 19.88 -11.12
CA ILE A 236 5.07 20.08 -9.71
C ILE A 236 6.41 20.25 -8.99
N PRO A 237 6.63 21.35 -8.24
CA PRO A 237 7.86 21.50 -7.48
C PRO A 237 7.94 20.47 -6.36
N SER A 238 9.15 19.97 -6.10
CA SER A 238 9.44 19.20 -4.89
C SER A 238 9.14 20.02 -3.63
N ARG A 239 8.87 19.34 -2.52
CA ARG A 239 8.66 19.98 -1.21
C ARG A 239 9.55 19.35 -0.16
N GLU A 240 9.81 20.11 0.90
CA GLU A 240 10.42 19.55 2.10
C GLU A 240 9.48 18.51 2.72
N VAL A 241 10.01 17.31 2.94
CA VAL A 241 9.28 16.19 3.56
C VAL A 241 10.02 15.84 4.84
N PRO A 242 9.35 15.76 5.99
CA PRO A 242 10.02 15.50 7.26
C PRO A 242 10.79 14.18 7.25
N GLN A 243 11.94 14.17 7.92
CA GLN A 243 12.64 12.91 8.20
C GLN A 243 11.78 12.05 9.14
N ARG A 244 11.50 10.82 8.73
CA ARG A 244 10.71 9.88 9.55
C ARG A 244 11.50 9.43 10.77
N GLN A 245 10.91 9.58 11.94
CA GLN A 245 11.39 8.97 13.18
C GLN A 245 10.57 7.71 13.47
N ARG A 246 10.96 6.59 12.87
CA ARG A 246 10.35 5.29 13.15
C ARG A 246 10.92 4.73 14.45
N VAL A 247 10.14 4.82 15.52
CA VAL A 247 10.52 4.23 16.81
C VAL A 247 10.51 2.71 16.71
N GLY A 248 11.57 2.07 17.21
CA GLY A 248 11.66 0.61 17.26
C GLY A 248 10.76 0.00 18.32
N GLU A 249 10.41 -1.28 18.15
CA GLU A 249 9.71 -2.07 19.15
C GLU A 249 10.70 -2.58 20.21
N PRO A 250 10.45 -2.40 21.51
CA PRO A 250 11.26 -3.00 22.56
C PRO A 250 11.18 -4.54 22.51
N PRO A 251 12.19 -5.26 23.04
CA PRO A 251 12.13 -6.71 23.13
C PRO A 251 10.86 -7.20 23.85
N GLN A 252 10.22 -8.23 23.29
CA GLN A 252 9.10 -8.87 23.95
C GLN A 252 9.63 -9.77 25.09
N LEU A 253 9.45 -9.32 26.34
CA LEU A 253 9.94 -10.02 27.53
C LEU A 253 8.92 -10.99 28.16
N ALA A 254 7.65 -10.90 27.75
CA ALA A 254 6.57 -11.73 28.28
C ALA A 254 5.51 -12.04 27.21
N GLU A 255 4.78 -13.12 27.41
CA GLU A 255 3.57 -13.41 26.64
C GLU A 255 2.55 -12.28 26.85
N ARG A 256 1.86 -11.91 25.77
CA ARG A 256 0.72 -11.00 25.79
C ARG A 256 -0.48 -11.80 25.33
N ARG A 257 -1.49 -11.93 26.19
CA ARG A 257 -2.72 -12.67 25.91
C ARG A 257 -3.91 -11.75 26.10
N ILE A 258 -4.75 -11.69 25.07
CA ILE A 258 -6.03 -10.98 25.12
C ILE A 258 -7.13 -12.04 25.00
N GLU A 259 -8.16 -11.91 25.82
CA GLU A 259 -9.40 -12.65 25.69
C GLU A 259 -10.52 -11.63 25.50
N MET A 260 -11.22 -11.71 24.36
CA MET A 260 -12.39 -10.91 24.08
C MET A 260 -13.61 -11.82 24.03
N ARG A 261 -14.68 -11.43 24.71
CA ARG A 261 -15.97 -12.12 24.68
C ARG A 261 -16.99 -11.18 24.06
N ASP A 262 -17.72 -11.71 23.09
CA ASP A 262 -18.73 -10.96 22.35
C ASP A 262 -19.96 -11.84 22.12
N GLU A 263 -21.15 -11.32 22.43
CA GLU A 263 -22.41 -12.06 22.35
C GLU A 263 -22.77 -12.51 20.92
N ARG A 264 -22.21 -11.83 19.90
CA ARG A 264 -22.40 -12.17 18.49
C ARG A 264 -21.62 -13.43 18.08
N VAL A 265 -20.64 -13.84 18.88
CA VAL A 265 -19.73 -14.95 18.56
C VAL A 265 -20.33 -16.28 18.99
N ARG A 266 -20.51 -17.19 18.02
CA ARG A 266 -21.00 -18.57 18.25
C ARG A 266 -19.91 -19.62 18.23
N GLN A 267 -18.76 -19.30 17.63
CA GLN A 267 -17.60 -20.19 17.52
C GLN A 267 -16.36 -19.42 17.96
N PRO A 268 -15.57 -19.93 18.91
CA PRO A 268 -14.36 -19.26 19.34
C PRO A 268 -13.33 -19.25 18.22
N SER A 269 -12.68 -18.11 18.02
CA SER A 269 -11.50 -17.97 17.17
C SER A 269 -10.25 -17.82 18.03
N PHE A 270 -9.12 -18.31 17.53
CA PHE A 270 -7.81 -18.15 18.16
C PHE A 270 -6.81 -17.65 17.13
N VAL A 271 -6.05 -16.61 17.49
CA VAL A 271 -4.98 -16.06 16.67
C VAL A 271 -3.72 -15.99 17.52
N ARG A 272 -2.57 -16.33 16.92
CA ARG A 272 -1.27 -16.21 17.55
C ARG A 272 -0.29 -15.56 16.58
N SER A 273 0.37 -14.51 17.03
CA SER A 273 1.40 -13.78 16.30
C SER A 273 2.72 -13.79 17.09
N TYR A 274 3.82 -13.59 16.37
CA TYR A 274 5.17 -13.50 16.92
C TYR A 274 5.88 -12.32 16.26
N LEU A 275 6.68 -11.57 17.04
CA LEU A 275 7.65 -10.66 16.42
C LEU A 275 8.70 -11.49 15.70
N ALA A 276 8.98 -11.14 14.45
CA ALA A 276 9.93 -11.84 13.61
C ALA A 276 10.88 -10.85 12.91
N PRO A 277 12.10 -11.30 12.54
CA PRO A 277 13.02 -10.51 11.72
C PRO A 277 12.39 -10.14 10.37
N ASN A 278 12.69 -8.93 9.88
CA ASN A 278 12.29 -8.49 8.54
C ASN A 278 13.49 -8.51 7.58
N LEU A 279 13.25 -8.31 6.28
CA LEU A 279 14.29 -8.32 5.24
C LEU A 279 15.36 -7.23 5.40
N SER A 280 15.10 -6.21 6.21
CA SER A 280 16.03 -5.12 6.53
C SER A 280 16.90 -5.41 7.76
N ALA A 281 16.66 -6.52 8.48
CA ALA A 281 17.37 -6.88 9.71
C ALA A 281 18.80 -7.46 9.47
N GLY A 282 19.30 -7.41 8.24
CA GLY A 282 20.65 -7.84 7.87
C GLY A 282 20.71 -9.28 7.36
N ASP A 283 20.41 -10.26 8.21
CA ASP A 283 20.30 -11.66 7.78
C ASP A 283 18.99 -11.90 7.04
N ARG A 284 19.09 -12.19 5.74
CA ARG A 284 17.93 -12.46 4.89
C ARG A 284 17.47 -13.90 4.95
N TRP A 285 18.29 -14.83 5.44
CA TRP A 285 17.91 -16.24 5.48
C TRP A 285 16.69 -16.48 6.38
N GLN A 286 16.64 -15.85 7.55
CA GLN A 286 15.53 -16.02 8.50
C GLN A 286 14.18 -15.53 7.94
N PRO A 287 14.03 -14.30 7.39
CA PRO A 287 12.79 -13.89 6.74
C PRO A 287 12.32 -14.84 5.62
N TYR A 288 13.24 -15.30 4.74
CA TYR A 288 12.87 -16.24 3.68
C TYR A 288 12.44 -17.61 4.22
N ALA A 289 13.12 -18.11 5.26
CA ALA A 289 12.73 -19.37 5.91
C ALA A 289 11.33 -19.26 6.54
N LEU A 290 10.99 -18.11 7.13
CA LEU A 290 9.66 -17.84 7.68
C LEU A 290 8.59 -17.72 6.60
N GLU A 291 8.92 -17.16 5.43
CA GLU A 291 8.01 -17.11 4.27
C GLU A 291 7.67 -18.53 3.77
N VAL A 292 8.69 -19.41 3.64
CA VAL A 292 8.47 -20.83 3.32
C VAL A 292 7.65 -21.53 4.40
N LEU A 293 7.91 -21.23 5.67
CA LEU A 293 7.14 -21.81 6.78
C LEU A 293 5.67 -21.39 6.71
N ALA A 294 5.37 -20.12 6.40
CA ALA A 294 4.01 -19.62 6.25
C ALA A 294 3.27 -20.35 5.12
N GLU A 295 3.90 -20.51 3.95
CA GLU A 295 3.31 -21.24 2.81
C GLU A 295 2.97 -22.71 3.16
N LEU A 296 3.75 -23.35 4.03
CA LEU A 296 3.49 -24.72 4.48
C LEU A 296 2.31 -24.84 5.46
N PHE A 297 2.03 -23.79 6.24
CA PHE A 297 0.90 -23.77 7.17
C PHE A 297 -0.42 -23.33 6.52
N GLY A 298 -0.35 -22.71 5.33
CA GLY A 298 -1.49 -22.13 4.62
C GLY A 298 -1.95 -20.81 5.21
#